data_AF-A0A352AB66-F1
#
_entry.id   AF-A0A352AB66-F1
#
_cell.length_a   1.000
_cell.length_b   1.000
_cell.length_c   1.000
_cell.angle_alpha   90.00
_cell.angle_beta   90.00
_cell.angle_gamma   90.00
#
_symmetry.space_group_name_H-M   'P 1'
#
loop_
_entity.id
_entity.type
_entity.pdbx_description
1 polymer ?
#
loop_
_entity_poly.entity_id
_entity_poly.type
_entity_poly.pdbx_seq_one_letter_code
_entity_poly.pdbx_strand_id
1 'polypeptide(L)'
;MVLTARQYKDLREALVSAFPNDDYLEMMLQDEVSPPISIPSADDYRLRVFRLVQNAGAEGRLRELVIGASRAKPGNPNLKSFVGDNLQALLEVDSNFLATDLLSSLIHYLDSITDFAGGILSACIQTLPDLDVNHPTLREQLLNNDLSAAVKWLILLELFLTTYGKNAEGDLYIIIFVKNLRDSKTLALNANKRDLTKWLNDLPVELQPAKITSEQVASPSRPSNEKLKNLQAYFLITVEPPEITTQTGKFGINGYLISRVGNENKFTEFKVITLQAPPDEKSTEAIEVRQQKKGLFCTLQQIEYCLPDWLLQAQEAIDNRCTKLQTDFDLDFRPVYDLTVEFWLPFEHLAAAADTWKVYIAVPTIVRYTRVFDLNLSAFNLYLTTTRKAIVNLFV
;
A
#
# COMPACT_ATOMS: atom_id res chain seq x y z
N MET A 1 -22.01 -3.38 -11.67
CA MET A 1 -22.10 -4.69 -12.37
C MET A 1 -23.53 -4.97 -12.71
N VAL A 2 -23.82 -5.75 -13.76
CA VAL A 2 -25.13 -6.40 -13.88
C VAL A 2 -24.92 -7.87 -14.22
N LEU A 3 -25.05 -8.75 -13.23
CA LEU A 3 -25.16 -10.19 -13.49
C LEU A 3 -26.51 -10.47 -14.14
N THR A 4 -26.57 -11.45 -15.04
CA THR A 4 -27.84 -11.97 -15.57
C THR A 4 -28.62 -12.71 -14.48
N ALA A 5 -29.93 -12.87 -14.66
CA ALA A 5 -30.77 -13.62 -13.72
C ALA A 5 -30.26 -15.05 -13.46
N ARG A 6 -29.65 -15.68 -14.48
CA ARG A 6 -29.03 -17.01 -14.34
C ARG A 6 -27.77 -16.94 -13.46
N GLN A 7 -26.88 -15.98 -13.70
CA GLN A 7 -25.67 -15.79 -12.90
C GLN A 7 -25.99 -15.44 -11.44
N TYR A 8 -27.01 -14.62 -11.20
CA TYR A 8 -27.52 -14.36 -9.85
C TYR A 8 -27.97 -15.63 -9.14
N LYS A 9 -28.69 -16.51 -9.85
CA LYS A 9 -29.11 -17.81 -9.31
C LYS A 9 -27.90 -18.69 -9.00
N ASP A 10 -26.95 -18.78 -9.93
CA ASP A 10 -25.77 -19.63 -9.79
C ASP A 10 -24.89 -19.19 -8.62
N LEU A 11 -24.69 -17.87 -8.44
CA LEU A 11 -23.99 -17.31 -7.27
C LEU A 11 -24.72 -17.63 -5.97
N ARG A 12 -26.05 -17.47 -5.93
CA ARG A 12 -26.84 -17.81 -4.74
C ARG A 12 -26.67 -19.27 -4.35
N GLU A 13 -26.79 -20.20 -5.30
CA GLU A 13 -26.62 -21.64 -5.02
C GLU A 13 -25.18 -21.97 -4.61
N ALA A 14 -24.18 -21.28 -5.17
CA ALA A 14 -22.79 -21.42 -4.76
C ALA A 14 -22.56 -20.98 -3.31
N LEU A 15 -23.13 -19.83 -2.90
CA LEU A 15 -23.05 -19.34 -1.53
C LEU A 15 -23.79 -20.25 -0.54
N VAL A 16 -25.02 -20.70 -0.86
CA VAL A 16 -25.76 -21.66 -0.01
C VAL A 16 -25.00 -22.98 0.13
N SER A 17 -24.29 -23.42 -0.90
CA SER A 17 -23.46 -24.62 -0.82
C SER A 17 -22.20 -24.42 0.01
N ALA A 18 -21.59 -23.24 -0.02
CA ALA A 18 -20.36 -22.93 0.71
C ALA A 18 -20.63 -22.65 2.20
N PHE A 19 -21.79 -22.04 2.49
CA PHE A 19 -22.23 -21.64 3.83
C PHE A 19 -23.65 -22.21 4.02
N PRO A 20 -23.84 -23.32 4.74
CA PRO A 20 -25.17 -23.94 4.87
C PRO A 20 -26.10 -23.28 5.89
N ASN A 21 -25.60 -22.34 6.71
CA ASN A 21 -26.36 -21.66 7.76
C ASN A 21 -25.94 -20.19 7.91
N ASP A 22 -26.71 -19.44 8.71
CA ASP A 22 -26.49 -18.01 8.95
C ASP A 22 -25.15 -17.73 9.63
N ASP A 23 -24.80 -18.47 10.66
CA ASP A 23 -23.58 -18.23 11.45
C ASP A 23 -22.31 -18.26 10.58
N TYR A 24 -22.17 -19.28 9.71
CA TYR A 24 -21.00 -19.37 8.84
C TYR A 24 -20.97 -18.29 7.75
N LEU A 25 -22.14 -17.87 7.27
CA LEU A 25 -22.24 -16.78 6.30
C LEU A 25 -21.87 -15.44 6.95
N GLU A 26 -22.35 -15.21 8.16
CA GLU A 26 -22.06 -13.99 8.93
C GLU A 26 -20.59 -13.88 9.28
N MET A 27 -19.97 -14.96 9.76
CA MET A 27 -18.52 -15.01 9.99
C MET A 27 -17.75 -14.64 8.71
N MET A 28 -18.10 -15.23 7.56
CA MET A 28 -17.43 -14.89 6.30
C MET A 28 -17.58 -13.42 5.93
N LEU A 29 -18.76 -12.83 6.12
CA LEU A 29 -19.00 -11.42 5.79
C LEU A 29 -18.26 -10.44 6.70
N GLN A 30 -18.05 -10.80 7.97
CA GLN A 30 -17.30 -9.98 8.92
C GLN A 30 -15.79 -10.12 8.75
N ASP A 31 -15.31 -11.35 8.52
CA ASP A 31 -13.89 -11.66 8.50
C ASP A 31 -13.24 -11.39 7.13
N GLU A 32 -13.96 -11.63 6.03
CA GLU A 32 -13.38 -11.63 4.68
C GLU A 32 -13.81 -10.45 3.79
N VAL A 33 -14.87 -9.72 4.17
CA VAL A 33 -15.43 -8.64 3.35
C VAL A 33 -15.33 -7.32 4.11
N SER A 34 -14.53 -6.38 3.58
CA SER A 34 -14.29 -5.09 4.22
C SER A 34 -14.68 -3.91 3.31
N PRO A 35 -15.58 -3.02 3.74
CA PRO A 35 -16.35 -3.07 4.99
C PRO A 35 -17.39 -4.21 5.01
N PRO A 36 -17.86 -4.71 6.16
CA PRO A 36 -18.85 -5.80 6.16
C PRO A 36 -20.13 -5.45 5.36
N ILE A 37 -20.63 -6.39 4.55
CA ILE A 37 -21.93 -6.23 3.87
C ILE A 37 -23.04 -6.58 4.87
N SER A 38 -24.03 -5.70 4.99
CA SER A 38 -25.14 -5.92 5.93
C SER A 38 -25.98 -7.13 5.50
N ILE A 39 -26.20 -8.04 6.44
CA ILE A 39 -27.04 -9.22 6.22
C ILE A 39 -28.51 -8.78 6.25
N PRO A 40 -29.28 -8.99 5.17
CA PRO A 40 -30.70 -8.65 5.17
C PRO A 40 -31.47 -9.52 6.16
N SER A 41 -32.47 -8.96 6.86
CA SER A 41 -33.37 -9.77 7.67
C SER A 41 -34.32 -10.59 6.78
N ALA A 42 -34.37 -11.90 6.95
CA ALA A 42 -35.34 -12.80 6.32
C ALA A 42 -35.48 -14.10 7.12
N ASP A 43 -36.70 -14.62 7.23
CA ASP A 43 -36.98 -15.85 8.00
C ASP A 43 -36.45 -17.12 7.31
N ASP A 44 -36.29 -17.08 5.98
CA ASP A 44 -35.75 -18.18 5.18
C ASP A 44 -34.27 -17.91 4.78
N TYR A 45 -33.41 -18.88 5.04
CA TYR A 45 -31.97 -18.79 4.75
C TYR A 45 -31.67 -18.51 3.28
N ARG A 46 -32.35 -19.21 2.36
CA ARG A 46 -32.10 -19.05 0.92
C ARG A 46 -32.56 -17.68 0.43
N LEU A 47 -33.67 -17.18 0.96
CA LEU A 47 -34.16 -15.82 0.70
C LEU A 47 -33.20 -14.77 1.24
N ARG A 48 -32.59 -15.02 2.40
CA ARG A 48 -31.54 -14.15 2.97
C ARG A 48 -30.32 -14.07 2.07
N VAL A 49 -29.78 -15.21 1.65
CA VAL A 49 -28.64 -15.27 0.70
C VAL A 49 -29.01 -14.60 -0.62
N PHE A 50 -30.23 -14.81 -1.13
CA PHE A 50 -30.70 -14.12 -2.33
C PHE A 50 -30.67 -12.60 -2.18
N ARG A 51 -31.22 -12.07 -1.07
CA ARG A 51 -31.21 -10.62 -0.79
C ARG A 51 -29.79 -10.09 -0.59
N LEU A 52 -28.91 -10.86 0.03
CA LEU A 52 -27.49 -10.49 0.18
C LEU A 52 -26.83 -10.29 -1.18
N VAL A 53 -27.02 -11.22 -2.11
CA VAL A 53 -26.47 -11.11 -3.48
C VAL A 53 -27.10 -9.93 -4.22
N GLN A 54 -28.40 -9.68 -4.06
CA GLN A 54 -29.04 -8.50 -4.66
C GLN A 54 -28.47 -7.19 -4.11
N ASN A 55 -28.31 -7.07 -2.80
CA ASN A 55 -27.76 -5.88 -2.15
C ASN A 55 -26.30 -5.65 -2.58
N ALA A 56 -25.46 -6.69 -2.53
CA ALA A 56 -24.10 -6.62 -3.03
C ALA A 56 -24.06 -6.19 -4.51
N GLY A 57 -25.02 -6.63 -5.32
CA GLY A 57 -25.15 -6.19 -6.72
C GLY A 57 -25.52 -4.72 -6.86
N ALA A 58 -26.50 -4.26 -6.08
CA ALA A 58 -26.93 -2.86 -6.07
C ALA A 58 -25.83 -1.91 -5.57
N GLU A 59 -24.98 -2.38 -4.66
CA GLU A 59 -23.85 -1.63 -4.09
C GLU A 59 -22.56 -1.72 -4.93
N GLY A 60 -22.52 -2.54 -5.99
CA GLY A 60 -21.30 -2.76 -6.79
C GLY A 60 -20.24 -3.62 -6.07
N ARG A 61 -20.64 -4.41 -5.08
CA ARG A 61 -19.79 -5.18 -4.16
C ARG A 61 -19.85 -6.69 -4.37
N LEU A 62 -20.44 -7.15 -5.48
CA LEU A 62 -20.53 -8.58 -5.81
C LEU A 62 -19.16 -9.24 -5.90
N ARG A 63 -18.16 -8.52 -6.43
CA ARG A 63 -16.79 -9.02 -6.53
C ARG A 63 -16.18 -9.30 -5.16
N GLU A 64 -16.27 -8.35 -4.24
CA GLU A 64 -15.77 -8.49 -2.87
C GLU A 64 -16.44 -9.68 -2.16
N LEU A 65 -17.77 -9.82 -2.30
CA LEU A 65 -18.52 -10.96 -1.77
C LEU A 65 -18.01 -12.29 -2.32
N VAL A 66 -17.75 -12.38 -3.62
CA VAL A 66 -17.28 -13.61 -4.28
C VAL A 66 -15.83 -13.94 -3.89
N ILE A 67 -14.96 -12.94 -3.81
CA ILE A 67 -13.57 -13.12 -3.37
C ILE A 67 -13.55 -13.58 -1.91
N GLY A 68 -14.28 -12.91 -1.01
CA GLY A 68 -14.35 -13.28 0.41
C GLY A 68 -14.92 -14.69 0.62
N ALA A 69 -16.01 -15.02 -0.08
CA ALA A 69 -16.57 -16.38 -0.06
C ALA A 69 -15.56 -17.44 -0.53
N SER A 70 -14.79 -17.13 -1.58
CA SER A 70 -13.76 -18.03 -2.11
C SER A 70 -12.57 -18.17 -1.17
N ARG A 71 -12.19 -17.13 -0.41
CA ARG A 71 -11.14 -17.20 0.61
C ARG A 71 -11.55 -18.03 1.82
N ALA A 72 -12.77 -17.83 2.32
CA ALA A 72 -13.30 -18.61 3.45
C ALA A 72 -13.54 -20.09 3.11
N LYS A 73 -13.91 -20.39 1.85
CA LYS A 73 -14.22 -21.76 1.40
C LYS A 73 -13.55 -22.08 0.06
N PRO A 74 -12.21 -22.13 0.00
CA PRO A 74 -11.45 -22.21 -1.26
C PRO A 74 -11.71 -23.51 -2.01
N GLY A 75 -12.03 -24.60 -1.31
CA GLY A 75 -12.34 -25.90 -1.91
C GLY A 75 -13.76 -26.06 -2.46
N ASN A 76 -14.67 -25.08 -2.32
CA ASN A 76 -16.06 -25.26 -2.75
C ASN A 76 -16.19 -25.31 -4.29
N PRO A 77 -16.69 -26.41 -4.87
CA PRO A 77 -16.72 -26.60 -6.33
C PRO A 77 -17.70 -25.64 -7.04
N ASN A 78 -18.82 -25.27 -6.39
CA ASN A 78 -19.80 -24.37 -6.99
C ASN A 78 -19.27 -22.95 -7.08
N LEU A 79 -18.54 -22.47 -6.06
CA LEU A 79 -17.85 -21.18 -6.11
C LEU A 79 -16.76 -21.18 -7.19
N LYS A 80 -15.96 -22.25 -7.29
CA LYS A 80 -14.94 -22.39 -8.33
C LYS A 80 -15.55 -22.31 -9.74
N SER A 81 -16.62 -23.07 -10.00
CA SER A 81 -17.31 -23.04 -11.29
C SER A 81 -17.88 -21.66 -11.58
N PHE A 82 -18.57 -21.07 -10.59
CA PHE A 82 -19.15 -19.75 -10.76
C PHE A 82 -18.10 -18.70 -11.13
N VAL A 83 -16.95 -18.67 -10.45
CA VAL A 83 -15.90 -17.70 -10.77
C VAL A 83 -15.29 -17.96 -12.13
N GLY A 84 -15.04 -19.23 -12.50
CA GLY A 84 -14.54 -19.58 -13.83
C GLY A 84 -15.47 -19.11 -14.95
N ASP A 85 -16.77 -19.41 -14.82
CA ASP A 85 -17.77 -19.10 -15.84
C ASP A 85 -18.08 -17.59 -15.93
N ASN A 86 -17.77 -16.82 -14.88
CA ASN A 86 -18.20 -15.42 -14.74
C ASN A 86 -17.06 -14.43 -14.46
N LEU A 87 -15.80 -14.84 -14.63
CA LEU A 87 -14.62 -14.02 -14.33
C LEU A 87 -14.71 -12.62 -14.97
N GLN A 88 -15.06 -12.56 -16.25
CA GLN A 88 -15.23 -11.29 -16.96
C GLN A 88 -16.37 -10.44 -16.38
N ALA A 89 -17.51 -11.05 -16.02
CA ALA A 89 -18.65 -10.32 -15.48
C ALA A 89 -18.39 -9.79 -14.06
N LEU A 90 -17.50 -10.43 -13.30
CA LEU A 90 -17.06 -10.01 -11.96
C LEU A 90 -16.05 -8.86 -11.99
N LEU A 91 -15.33 -8.72 -13.10
CA LEU A 91 -14.42 -7.60 -13.33
C LEU A 91 -15.22 -6.42 -13.88
N GLU A 92 -15.74 -5.59 -12.99
CA GLU A 92 -16.25 -4.25 -13.32
C GLU A 92 -15.11 -3.36 -13.78
N VAL A 93 -14.77 -3.46 -15.05
CA VAL A 93 -13.80 -2.55 -15.66
C VAL A 93 -14.58 -1.39 -16.24
N ASP A 94 -14.27 -0.19 -15.76
CA ASP A 94 -14.70 1.01 -16.47
C ASP A 94 -14.19 0.91 -17.91
N SER A 95 -15.12 0.95 -18.87
CA SER A 95 -14.83 0.91 -20.30
C SER A 95 -13.77 1.92 -20.76
N ASN A 96 -13.49 2.93 -19.92
CA ASN A 96 -12.44 3.91 -20.14
C ASN A 96 -11.00 3.36 -19.98
N PHE A 97 -10.80 2.24 -19.28
CA PHE A 97 -9.47 1.65 -19.09
C PHE A 97 -9.12 0.62 -20.14
N LEU A 98 -9.96 -0.39 -20.33
CA LEU A 98 -9.70 -1.49 -21.26
C LEU A 98 -11.00 -1.92 -21.92
N ALA A 99 -10.99 -1.98 -23.25
CA ALA A 99 -12.16 -2.45 -24.00
C ALA A 99 -12.53 -3.88 -23.59
N THR A 100 -13.83 -4.16 -23.54
CA THR A 100 -14.36 -5.44 -23.07
C THR A 100 -13.79 -6.62 -23.87
N ASP A 101 -13.64 -6.49 -25.19
CA ASP A 101 -13.08 -7.56 -26.04
C ASP A 101 -11.60 -7.84 -25.77
N LEU A 102 -10.83 -6.81 -25.41
CA LEU A 102 -9.43 -6.96 -25.01
C LEU A 102 -9.33 -7.68 -23.67
N LEU A 103 -10.20 -7.34 -22.71
CA LEU A 103 -10.26 -8.02 -21.42
C LEU A 103 -10.65 -9.49 -21.59
N SER A 104 -11.69 -9.79 -22.40
CA SER A 104 -12.08 -11.17 -22.71
C SER A 104 -10.93 -11.97 -23.31
N SER A 105 -10.21 -11.38 -24.26
CA SER A 105 -9.07 -12.03 -24.91
C SER A 105 -7.93 -12.25 -23.93
N LEU A 106 -7.65 -11.28 -23.05
CA LEU A 106 -6.65 -11.43 -22.00
C LEU A 106 -7.00 -12.58 -21.05
N ILE A 107 -8.23 -12.60 -20.53
CA ILE A 107 -8.70 -13.65 -19.62
C ILE A 107 -8.54 -15.03 -20.27
N HIS A 108 -8.91 -15.16 -21.54
CA HIS A 108 -8.74 -16.40 -22.29
C HIS A 108 -7.28 -16.85 -22.34
N TYR A 109 -6.33 -15.94 -22.57
CA TYR A 109 -4.90 -16.28 -22.56
C TYR A 109 -4.38 -16.62 -21.17
N LEU A 110 -4.81 -15.89 -20.14
CA LEU A 110 -4.41 -16.10 -18.76
C LEU A 110 -4.91 -17.43 -18.18
N ASP A 111 -6.06 -17.94 -18.63
CA ASP A 111 -6.64 -19.21 -18.16
C ASP A 111 -5.70 -20.41 -18.37
N SER A 112 -4.86 -20.35 -19.42
CA SER A 112 -3.82 -21.34 -19.72
C SER A 112 -2.56 -21.24 -18.84
N ILE A 113 -2.42 -20.18 -18.04
CA ILE A 113 -1.24 -19.89 -17.24
C ILE A 113 -1.53 -20.17 -15.77
N THR A 114 -0.97 -21.26 -15.24
CA THR A 114 -1.23 -21.71 -13.86
C THR A 114 -0.02 -21.62 -12.94
N ASP A 115 1.13 -21.15 -13.41
CA ASP A 115 2.36 -21.00 -12.60
C ASP A 115 2.29 -19.74 -11.71
N PHE A 116 1.42 -19.80 -10.70
CA PHE A 116 1.21 -18.70 -9.76
C PHE A 116 2.43 -18.45 -8.87
N ALA A 117 3.11 -19.51 -8.45
CA ALA A 117 4.26 -19.41 -7.55
C ALA A 117 5.53 -18.88 -8.23
N GLY A 118 5.72 -19.19 -9.51
CA GLY A 118 6.87 -18.76 -10.29
C GLY A 118 6.58 -17.49 -11.10
N GLY A 119 6.22 -17.67 -12.38
CA GLY A 119 6.16 -16.61 -13.36
C GLY A 119 5.19 -15.49 -13.04
N ILE A 120 4.00 -15.81 -12.51
CA ILE A 120 2.98 -14.81 -12.22
C ILE A 120 3.39 -13.96 -11.01
N LEU A 121 3.76 -14.56 -9.88
CA LEU A 121 4.19 -13.79 -8.71
C LEU A 121 5.42 -12.93 -9.01
N SER A 122 6.40 -13.47 -9.75
CA SER A 122 7.58 -12.70 -10.17
C SER A 122 7.19 -11.50 -11.04
N ALA A 123 6.27 -11.67 -11.98
CA ALA A 123 5.77 -10.57 -12.80
C ALA A 123 4.97 -9.54 -11.97
N CYS A 124 4.22 -9.99 -10.96
CA CYS A 124 3.52 -9.09 -10.03
C CYS A 124 4.51 -8.21 -9.27
N ILE A 125 5.54 -8.80 -8.65
CA ILE A 125 6.56 -8.06 -7.89
C ILE A 125 7.34 -7.08 -8.78
N GLN A 126 7.63 -7.46 -10.04
CA GLN A 126 8.26 -6.54 -10.99
C GLN A 126 7.35 -5.37 -11.38
N THR A 127 6.04 -5.58 -11.37
CA THR A 127 5.05 -4.56 -11.73
C THR A 127 4.73 -3.64 -10.55
N LEU A 128 4.69 -4.21 -9.34
CA LEU A 128 4.37 -3.56 -8.07
C LEU A 128 5.46 -3.90 -7.05
N PRO A 129 6.56 -3.13 -6.97
CA PRO A 129 7.65 -3.41 -6.04
C PRO A 129 7.24 -3.37 -4.56
N ASP A 130 6.15 -2.67 -4.27
CA ASP A 130 5.50 -2.46 -2.97
C ASP A 130 4.42 -3.50 -2.63
N LEU A 131 4.26 -4.54 -3.46
CA LEU A 131 3.18 -5.54 -3.34
C LEU A 131 3.06 -6.15 -1.94
N ASP A 132 4.19 -6.55 -1.34
CA ASP A 132 4.22 -7.20 -0.02
C ASP A 132 3.85 -6.21 1.11
N VAL A 133 4.06 -4.91 0.91
CA VAL A 133 3.75 -3.87 1.89
C VAL A 133 2.27 -3.49 1.83
N ASN A 134 1.77 -3.23 0.61
CA ASN A 134 0.41 -2.73 0.42
C ASN A 134 -0.64 -3.85 0.34
N HIS A 135 -0.22 -5.08 0.00
CA HIS A 135 -1.09 -6.24 -0.16
C HIS A 135 -0.47 -7.50 0.47
N PRO A 136 -0.22 -7.50 1.81
CA PRO A 136 0.51 -8.58 2.48
C PRO A 136 -0.14 -9.96 2.31
N THR A 137 -1.47 -10.01 2.17
CA THR A 137 -2.23 -11.27 2.00
C THR A 137 -2.24 -11.78 0.56
N LEU A 138 -1.86 -10.97 -0.43
CA LEU A 138 -1.93 -11.36 -1.84
C LEU A 138 -1.00 -12.54 -2.13
N ARG A 139 0.23 -12.50 -1.63
CA ARG A 139 1.18 -13.60 -1.82
C ARG A 139 0.61 -14.93 -1.32
N GLU A 140 0.03 -14.93 -0.12
CA GLU A 140 -0.58 -16.12 0.46
C GLU A 140 -1.74 -16.62 -0.41
N GLN A 141 -2.59 -15.72 -0.92
CA GLN A 141 -3.71 -16.07 -1.80
C GLN A 141 -3.25 -16.67 -3.13
N LEU A 142 -2.20 -16.13 -3.75
CA LEU A 142 -1.66 -16.68 -5.01
C LEU A 142 -1.01 -18.04 -4.81
N LEU A 143 -0.41 -18.28 -3.64
CA LEU A 143 0.22 -19.55 -3.30
C LEU A 143 -0.76 -20.58 -2.71
N ASN A 144 -1.98 -20.18 -2.35
CA ASN A 144 -3.00 -21.09 -1.83
C ASN A 144 -3.46 -22.07 -2.93
N ASN A 145 -3.14 -23.35 -2.77
CA ASN A 145 -3.47 -24.39 -3.76
C ASN A 145 -4.97 -24.76 -3.78
N ASP A 146 -5.72 -24.43 -2.72
CA ASP A 146 -7.15 -24.70 -2.68
C ASP A 146 -7.94 -23.69 -3.53
N LEU A 147 -7.42 -22.46 -3.67
CA LEU A 147 -8.01 -21.44 -4.54
C LEU A 147 -7.85 -21.83 -6.01
N SER A 148 -8.95 -21.72 -6.77
CA SER A 148 -8.91 -21.95 -8.22
C SER A 148 -8.09 -20.88 -8.94
N ALA A 149 -7.55 -21.23 -10.11
CA ALA A 149 -6.85 -20.27 -10.98
C ALA A 149 -7.74 -19.06 -11.33
N ALA A 150 -9.03 -19.28 -11.60
CA ALA A 150 -9.98 -18.22 -11.90
C ALA A 150 -10.13 -17.22 -10.73
N VAL A 151 -10.16 -17.69 -9.47
CA VAL A 151 -10.20 -16.80 -8.30
C VAL A 151 -8.91 -16.02 -8.15
N LYS A 152 -7.75 -16.66 -8.35
CA LYS A 152 -6.45 -15.97 -8.30
C LYS A 152 -6.35 -14.89 -9.38
N TRP A 153 -6.85 -15.19 -10.59
CA TRP A 153 -6.94 -14.21 -11.66
C TRP A 153 -7.93 -13.09 -11.36
N LEU A 154 -9.07 -13.37 -10.75
CA LEU A 154 -10.02 -12.34 -10.32
C LEU A 154 -9.35 -11.33 -9.37
N ILE A 155 -8.61 -11.83 -8.37
CA ILE A 155 -7.88 -11.00 -7.40
C ILE A 155 -6.79 -10.16 -8.09
N LEU A 156 -5.99 -10.76 -8.97
CA LEU A 156 -4.92 -10.03 -9.67
C LEU A 156 -5.46 -8.98 -10.65
N LEU A 157 -6.46 -9.36 -11.45
CA LEU A 157 -7.04 -8.47 -12.44
C LEU A 157 -7.76 -7.31 -11.77
N GLU A 158 -8.48 -7.54 -10.66
CA GLU A 158 -9.01 -6.47 -9.82
C GLU A 158 -7.88 -5.53 -9.38
N LEU A 159 -6.81 -6.06 -8.79
CA LEU A 159 -5.72 -5.25 -8.27
C LEU A 159 -5.16 -4.30 -9.33
N PHE A 160 -4.89 -4.81 -10.53
CA PHE A 160 -4.31 -4.01 -11.61
C PHE A 160 -5.31 -3.07 -12.28
N LEU A 161 -6.58 -3.46 -12.41
CA LEU A 161 -7.58 -2.70 -13.16
C LEU A 161 -8.29 -1.65 -12.28
N THR A 162 -8.52 -1.95 -11.00
CA THR A 162 -9.32 -1.10 -10.11
C THR A 162 -8.47 -0.38 -9.06
N THR A 163 -7.56 -1.10 -8.39
CA THR A 163 -6.80 -0.53 -7.27
C THR A 163 -5.67 0.37 -7.76
N TYR A 164 -4.88 -0.12 -8.72
CA TYR A 164 -3.75 0.65 -9.26
C TYR A 164 -4.12 1.43 -10.53
N GLY A 165 -4.86 0.81 -11.47
CA GLY A 165 -5.32 1.48 -12.69
C GLY A 165 -4.16 1.95 -13.57
N LYS A 166 -3.82 3.25 -13.50
CA LYS A 166 -2.75 3.92 -14.26
C LYS A 166 -1.61 4.38 -13.35
N ASN A 167 -0.37 4.32 -13.83
CA ASN A 167 0.77 4.95 -13.16
C ASN A 167 0.83 6.46 -13.44
N ALA A 168 1.87 7.13 -12.93
CA ALA A 168 2.08 8.58 -13.11
C ALA A 168 2.27 8.99 -14.58
N GLU A 169 2.82 8.09 -15.40
CA GLU A 169 3.01 8.28 -16.84
C GLU A 169 1.73 8.03 -17.66
N GLY A 170 0.66 7.56 -17.02
CA GLY A 170 -0.62 7.24 -17.65
C GLY A 170 -0.72 5.82 -18.24
N ASP A 171 0.33 5.01 -18.12
CA ASP A 171 0.34 3.61 -18.53
C ASP A 171 -0.50 2.76 -17.58
N LEU A 172 -1.26 1.82 -18.13
CA LEU A 172 -2.07 0.90 -17.33
C LEU A 172 -1.17 -0.18 -16.70
N TYR A 173 -1.32 -0.38 -15.39
CA TYR A 173 -0.56 -1.41 -14.67
C TYR A 173 -0.82 -2.81 -15.21
N ILE A 174 -2.04 -3.11 -15.71
CA ILE A 174 -2.32 -4.39 -16.33
C ILE A 174 -1.45 -4.65 -17.58
N ILE A 175 -1.12 -3.61 -18.35
CA ILE A 175 -0.27 -3.72 -19.55
C ILE A 175 1.19 -3.97 -19.12
N ILE A 176 1.65 -3.26 -18.09
CA ILE A 176 2.98 -3.46 -17.50
C ILE A 176 3.11 -4.89 -16.97
N PHE A 177 2.09 -5.38 -16.25
CA PHE A 177 2.02 -6.75 -15.76
C PHE A 177 2.11 -7.78 -16.89
N VAL A 178 1.32 -7.64 -17.95
CA VAL A 178 1.32 -8.59 -19.07
C VAL A 178 2.67 -8.63 -19.79
N LYS A 179 3.37 -7.49 -19.92
CA LYS A 179 4.75 -7.47 -20.45
C LYS A 179 5.71 -8.23 -19.54
N ASN A 180 5.69 -7.93 -18.25
CA ASN A 180 6.56 -8.59 -17.27
C ASN A 180 6.28 -10.11 -17.23
N LEU A 181 5.02 -10.51 -17.37
CA LEU A 181 4.61 -11.90 -17.45
C LEU A 181 5.13 -12.59 -18.72
N ARG A 182 5.04 -11.94 -19.89
CA ARG A 182 5.61 -12.42 -21.15
C ARG A 182 7.12 -12.57 -21.08
N ASP A 183 7.80 -11.58 -20.49
CA ASP A 183 9.26 -11.51 -20.40
C ASP A 183 9.83 -12.39 -19.28
N SER A 184 8.96 -12.90 -18.40
CA SER A 184 9.34 -13.82 -17.34
C SER A 184 10.06 -15.07 -17.90
N LYS A 185 11.20 -15.38 -17.29
CA LYS A 185 12.03 -16.54 -17.65
C LYS A 185 11.40 -17.86 -17.21
N THR A 186 10.59 -17.83 -16.15
CA THR A 186 9.98 -19.03 -15.57
C THR A 186 8.70 -19.45 -16.29
N LEU A 187 8.13 -18.58 -17.14
CA LEU A 187 6.98 -18.93 -17.97
C LEU A 187 7.41 -19.98 -19.01
N ALA A 188 7.20 -21.26 -18.68
CA ALA A 188 7.79 -22.40 -19.38
C ALA A 188 7.25 -22.65 -20.80
N LEU A 189 6.11 -22.05 -21.16
CA LEU A 189 5.40 -22.34 -22.42
C LEU A 189 5.57 -21.22 -23.44
N ASN A 190 6.23 -21.53 -24.55
CA ASN A 190 6.37 -20.64 -25.71
C ASN A 190 5.00 -20.22 -26.31
N ALA A 191 3.97 -21.07 -26.17
CA ALA A 191 2.60 -20.75 -26.60
C ALA A 191 2.06 -19.52 -25.85
N ASN A 192 2.15 -19.52 -24.51
CA ASN A 192 1.67 -18.44 -23.67
C ASN A 192 2.38 -17.11 -24.00
N LYS A 193 3.70 -17.15 -24.25
CA LYS A 193 4.44 -15.94 -24.67
C LYS A 193 3.95 -15.39 -26.01
N ARG A 194 3.63 -16.25 -26.97
CA ARG A 194 3.09 -15.84 -28.27
C ARG A 194 1.73 -15.19 -28.11
N ASP A 195 0.86 -15.77 -27.29
CA ASP A 195 -0.49 -15.29 -27.07
C ASP A 195 -0.51 -13.94 -26.34
N LEU A 196 0.31 -13.78 -25.28
CA LEU A 196 0.50 -12.50 -24.61
C LEU A 196 1.11 -11.44 -25.55
N THR A 197 2.04 -11.83 -26.44
CA THR A 197 2.59 -10.93 -27.45
C THR A 197 1.53 -10.47 -28.44
N LYS A 198 0.68 -11.40 -28.88
CA LYS A 198 -0.45 -11.09 -29.76
C LYS A 198 -1.39 -10.09 -29.07
N TRP A 199 -1.79 -10.37 -27.83
CA TRP A 199 -2.63 -9.46 -27.05
C TRP A 199 -2.04 -8.05 -26.93
N LEU A 200 -0.74 -7.94 -26.63
CA LEU A 200 -0.04 -6.65 -26.55
C LEU A 200 -0.01 -5.90 -27.89
N ASN A 201 0.06 -6.61 -29.01
CA ASN A 201 0.06 -6.02 -30.35
C ASN A 201 -1.35 -5.59 -30.80
N ASP A 202 -2.39 -6.24 -30.27
CA ASP A 202 -3.79 -5.92 -30.54
C ASP A 202 -4.29 -4.71 -29.73
N LEU A 203 -3.46 -4.16 -28.82
CA LEU A 203 -3.79 -2.95 -28.05
C LEU A 203 -3.93 -1.73 -28.98
N PRO A 204 -4.93 -0.84 -28.75
CA PRO A 204 -5.03 0.46 -29.39
C PRO A 204 -3.74 1.27 -29.25
N VAL A 205 -3.41 2.11 -30.24
CA VAL A 205 -2.16 2.88 -30.28
C VAL A 205 -2.00 3.77 -29.04
N GLU A 206 -3.10 4.23 -28.46
CA GLU A 206 -3.14 5.08 -27.26
C GLU A 206 -2.79 4.32 -25.98
N LEU A 207 -3.02 3.01 -25.96
CA LEU A 207 -2.66 2.11 -24.86
C LEU A 207 -1.35 1.38 -25.13
N GLN A 208 -0.81 1.48 -26.35
CA GLN A 208 0.52 1.00 -26.62
C GLN A 208 1.48 1.88 -25.83
N PRO A 209 2.38 1.25 -25.04
CA PRO A 209 3.39 1.99 -24.31
C PRO A 209 4.16 2.80 -25.33
N ALA A 210 4.43 4.08 -25.01
CA ALA A 210 5.21 4.94 -25.87
C ALA A 210 6.43 4.13 -26.35
N LYS A 211 6.51 3.87 -27.67
CA LYS A 211 7.70 3.24 -28.23
C LYS A 211 8.82 4.15 -27.81
N ILE A 212 9.63 3.69 -26.87
CA ILE A 212 10.85 4.37 -26.49
C ILE A 212 11.68 4.28 -27.76
N THR A 213 11.59 5.30 -28.60
CA THR A 213 12.40 5.41 -29.79
C THR A 213 13.82 5.35 -29.26
N SER A 214 14.55 4.31 -29.64
CA SER A 214 15.91 4.00 -29.18
C SER A 214 16.93 5.09 -29.54
N GLU A 215 16.50 6.29 -29.91
CA GLU A 215 17.31 7.49 -29.96
C GLU A 215 17.63 7.93 -28.52
N GLN A 216 18.68 7.32 -27.98
CA GLN A 216 19.47 7.81 -26.85
C GLN A 216 18.70 8.09 -25.55
N VAL A 217 17.95 7.12 -25.03
CA VAL A 217 17.92 6.97 -23.57
C VAL A 217 19.22 6.26 -23.19
N ALA A 218 20.31 7.03 -23.11
CA ALA A 218 21.47 6.61 -22.33
C ALA A 218 20.92 6.13 -20.98
N SER A 219 21.21 4.88 -20.58
CA SER A 219 20.79 4.30 -19.30
C SER A 219 20.85 5.43 -18.27
N PRO A 220 19.73 5.80 -17.62
CA PRO A 220 19.59 7.08 -16.94
C PRO A 220 20.85 7.30 -16.12
N SER A 221 21.72 8.17 -16.65
CA SER A 221 23.03 8.37 -16.07
C SER A 221 22.73 8.80 -14.65
N ARG A 222 23.26 8.05 -13.67
CA ARG A 222 23.06 8.33 -12.24
C ARG A 222 22.99 9.85 -12.07
N PRO A 223 21.87 10.41 -11.57
CA PRO A 223 21.75 11.85 -11.45
C PRO A 223 23.01 12.37 -10.76
N SER A 224 23.61 13.42 -11.32
CA SER A 224 24.83 13.98 -10.76
C SER A 224 24.63 14.25 -9.28
N ASN A 225 25.69 14.16 -8.48
CA ASN A 225 25.60 14.42 -7.03
C ASN A 225 24.94 15.79 -6.74
N GLU A 226 25.09 16.77 -7.64
CA GLU A 226 24.39 18.06 -7.55
C GLU A 226 22.87 17.94 -7.74
N LYS A 227 22.39 17.13 -8.69
CA LYS A 227 20.95 16.89 -8.85
C LYS A 227 20.35 16.17 -7.65
N LEU A 228 21.09 15.23 -7.04
CA LEU A 228 20.66 14.54 -5.82
C LEU A 228 20.60 15.50 -4.61
N LYS A 229 21.56 16.41 -4.48
CA LYS A 229 21.57 17.42 -3.41
C LYS A 229 20.39 18.39 -3.48
N ASN A 230 19.92 18.68 -4.69
CA ASN A 230 18.79 19.56 -4.96
C ASN A 230 17.44 18.82 -5.02
N LEU A 231 17.43 17.50 -4.81
CA LEU A 231 16.19 16.72 -4.74
C LEU A 231 15.35 17.25 -3.59
N GLN A 232 14.16 17.73 -3.90
CA GLN A 232 13.22 18.22 -2.91
C GLN A 232 12.51 17.02 -2.27
N ALA A 233 12.24 17.10 -0.97
CA ALA A 233 11.57 16.07 -0.18
C ALA A 233 10.76 16.72 0.93
N TYR A 234 9.72 16.03 1.38
CA TYR A 234 9.03 16.31 2.62
C TYR A 234 9.70 15.54 3.75
N PHE A 235 10.18 16.28 4.74
CA PHE A 235 10.82 15.75 5.94
C PHE A 235 9.86 15.78 7.13
N LEU A 236 9.70 14.65 7.81
CA LEU A 236 8.83 14.52 8.97
C LEU A 236 9.58 13.80 10.10
N ILE A 237 9.58 14.39 11.28
CA ILE A 237 9.99 13.70 12.51
C ILE A 237 8.73 13.41 13.30
N THR A 238 8.50 12.13 13.61
CA THR A 238 7.42 11.68 14.47
C THR A 238 8.01 11.16 15.79
N VAL A 239 7.28 11.35 16.87
CA VAL A 239 7.66 10.87 18.21
C VAL A 239 6.57 9.91 18.65
N GLU A 240 6.92 8.69 19.00
CA GLU A 240 5.93 7.71 19.48
C GLU A 240 6.21 7.39 20.95
N PRO A 241 5.17 7.40 21.82
CA PRO A 241 5.33 6.90 23.17
C PRO A 241 5.55 5.38 23.14
N PRO A 242 6.32 4.82 24.09
CA PRO A 242 6.58 3.40 24.15
C PRO A 242 5.30 2.65 24.48
N GLU A 243 5.05 1.54 23.78
CA GLU A 243 3.83 0.72 23.88
C GLU A 243 3.61 0.05 25.27
N ILE A 244 4.50 0.30 26.24
CA ILE A 244 4.71 -0.60 27.39
C ILE A 244 3.71 -0.37 28.55
N THR A 245 2.83 0.64 28.51
CA THR A 245 1.86 0.82 29.61
C THR A 245 0.43 0.97 29.13
N THR A 246 -0.49 0.23 29.75
CA THR A 246 -1.96 0.28 29.53
C THR A 246 -2.59 1.64 29.82
N GLN A 247 -1.79 2.67 30.13
CA GLN A 247 -2.19 4.06 30.31
C GLN A 247 -1.83 4.97 29.10
N THR A 248 -1.16 4.46 28.07
CA THR A 248 -0.64 5.23 26.92
C THR A 248 -1.70 5.85 26.01
N GLY A 249 -2.96 5.42 26.08
CA GLY A 249 -4.07 6.07 25.36
C GLY A 249 -4.25 7.55 25.70
N LYS A 250 -3.64 8.04 26.79
CA LYS A 250 -3.68 9.45 27.22
C LYS A 250 -2.43 10.28 26.85
N PHE A 251 -1.38 9.66 26.32
CA PHE A 251 -0.06 10.29 26.20
C PHE A 251 0.52 10.26 24.77
N GLY A 252 -0.33 10.07 23.76
CA GLY A 252 0.07 10.20 22.35
C GLY A 252 0.62 11.61 22.07
N ILE A 253 1.93 11.70 21.86
CA ILE A 253 2.62 12.93 21.47
C ILE A 253 2.84 12.87 19.97
N ASN A 254 1.88 13.35 19.18
CA ASN A 254 2.16 13.68 17.78
C ASN A 254 2.88 15.02 17.74
N GLY A 255 4.21 14.99 17.80
CA GLY A 255 5.05 16.15 17.50
C GLY A 255 5.15 16.35 15.99
N TYR A 256 4.95 17.56 15.51
CA TYR A 256 5.28 17.95 14.14
C TYR A 256 6.15 19.20 14.18
N LEU A 257 7.21 19.21 13.35
CA LEU A 257 8.06 20.38 13.16
C LEU A 257 7.51 21.18 11.98
N ILE A 258 7.01 22.39 12.24
CA ILE A 258 6.57 23.31 11.18
C ILE A 258 7.55 24.46 11.09
N SER A 259 8.04 24.69 9.88
CA SER A 259 8.85 25.85 9.54
C SER A 259 8.00 26.93 8.89
N ARG A 260 8.26 28.21 9.20
CA ARG A 260 7.72 29.34 8.46
C ARG A 260 8.77 29.80 7.47
N VAL A 261 8.43 29.86 6.18
CA VAL A 261 9.30 30.39 5.12
C VAL A 261 9.81 31.78 5.53
N GLY A 262 11.08 31.85 5.91
CA GLY A 262 11.81 33.10 5.99
C GLY A 262 12.20 33.53 4.58
N ASN A 263 12.20 34.83 4.31
CA ASN A 263 12.68 35.40 3.05
C ASN A 263 14.00 34.73 2.61
N GLU A 264 14.16 34.53 1.30
CA GLU A 264 15.05 33.60 0.57
C GLU A 264 16.54 33.52 0.98
N ASN A 265 17.01 34.28 1.98
CA ASN A 265 18.39 34.31 2.47
C ASN A 265 18.54 34.25 4.00
N LYS A 266 17.50 33.93 4.78
CA LYS A 266 17.63 33.70 6.23
C LYS A 266 17.18 32.29 6.61
N PHE A 267 18.04 31.59 7.35
CA PHE A 267 17.72 30.28 7.92
C PHE A 267 16.39 30.35 8.68
N THR A 268 15.55 29.38 8.41
CA THR A 268 14.24 29.18 9.03
C THR A 268 14.37 29.00 10.53
N GLU A 269 13.59 29.78 11.28
CA GLU A 269 13.48 29.65 12.72
C GLU A 269 12.58 28.43 13.03
N PHE A 270 13.13 27.48 13.78
CA PHE A 270 12.44 26.27 14.17
C PHE A 270 11.48 26.58 15.30
N LYS A 271 10.23 26.13 15.16
CA LYS A 271 9.29 26.15 16.28
C LYS A 271 8.72 24.77 16.49
N VAL A 272 9.15 24.14 17.58
CA VAL A 272 8.49 22.95 18.10
C VAL A 272 7.06 23.35 18.47
N ILE A 273 6.07 22.80 17.78
CA ILE A 273 4.68 23.03 18.14
C ILE A 273 4.37 22.22 19.38
N THR A 274 3.85 22.93 20.38
CA THR A 274 3.55 22.36 21.69
C THR A 274 2.40 21.37 21.59
N LEU A 275 2.74 20.16 22.01
CA LEU A 275 1.92 19.01 22.37
C LEU A 275 0.59 19.40 23.03
N GLN A 276 -0.50 19.33 22.28
CA GLN A 276 -1.84 19.28 22.85
C GLN A 276 -2.32 17.83 22.90
N ALA A 277 -3.15 17.50 23.90
CA ALA A 277 -3.85 16.23 23.93
C ALA A 277 -4.59 16.06 22.59
N PRO A 278 -4.69 14.84 22.03
CA PRO A 278 -5.45 14.62 20.81
C PRO A 278 -6.85 15.21 21.03
N PRO A 279 -7.26 16.22 20.24
CA PRO A 279 -8.59 16.75 20.37
C PRO A 279 -9.57 15.64 20.00
N ASP A 280 -10.81 15.71 20.53
CA ASP A 280 -11.88 14.76 20.17
C ASP A 280 -11.86 14.54 18.65
N GLU A 281 -11.85 13.28 18.18
CA GLU A 281 -11.57 12.92 16.78
C GLU A 281 -12.52 13.60 15.78
N LYS A 282 -13.66 14.10 16.28
CA LYS A 282 -14.70 14.80 15.52
C LYS A 282 -14.61 16.32 15.58
N SER A 283 -13.68 16.89 16.34
CA SER A 283 -13.51 18.33 16.46
C SER A 283 -12.87 18.93 15.20
N THR A 284 -13.25 20.17 14.89
CA THR A 284 -12.67 20.96 13.80
C THR A 284 -11.16 21.14 13.96
N GLU A 285 -10.68 21.18 15.21
CA GLU A 285 -9.26 21.24 15.57
C GLU A 285 -8.50 19.95 15.19
N ALA A 286 -9.11 18.77 15.33
CA ALA A 286 -8.52 17.51 14.87
C ALA A 286 -8.33 17.47 13.34
N ILE A 287 -9.28 18.06 12.60
CA ILE A 287 -9.24 18.16 11.15
C ILE A 287 -8.15 19.15 10.71
N GLU A 288 -8.02 20.29 11.39
CA GLU A 288 -6.97 21.28 11.12
C GLU A 288 -5.57 20.73 11.43
N VAL A 289 -5.40 19.99 12.53
CA VAL A 289 -4.13 19.32 12.87
C VAL A 289 -3.75 18.26 11.84
N ARG A 290 -4.71 17.50 11.30
CA ARG A 290 -4.47 16.56 10.18
C ARG A 290 -4.05 17.30 8.90
N GLN A 291 -4.64 18.46 8.61
CA GLN A 291 -4.26 19.30 7.46
C GLN A 291 -2.89 19.99 7.63
N GLN A 292 -2.43 20.17 8.86
CA GLN A 292 -1.11 20.70 9.20
C GLN A 292 0.03 19.65 9.14
N LYS A 293 -0.25 18.37 8.85
CA LYS A 293 0.77 17.32 8.57
C LYS A 293 1.55 17.52 7.26
N LYS A 294 1.68 18.75 6.77
CA LYS A 294 2.57 19.03 5.64
C LYS A 294 3.99 19.01 6.19
N GLY A 295 4.73 17.94 5.91
CA GLY A 295 6.14 17.84 6.27
C GLY A 295 6.96 19.03 5.75
N LEU A 296 8.20 19.15 6.22
CA LEU A 296 9.08 20.22 5.78
C LEU A 296 9.53 19.97 4.34
N PHE A 297 9.11 20.83 3.41
CA PHE A 297 9.65 20.82 2.06
C PHE A 297 11.07 21.38 2.07
N CYS A 298 12.05 20.52 1.82
CA CYS A 298 13.47 20.86 1.87
C CYS A 298 14.24 20.03 0.85
N THR A 299 15.43 20.49 0.48
CA THR A 299 16.34 19.69 -0.35
C THR A 299 17.09 18.66 0.49
N LEU A 300 17.56 17.58 -0.13
CA LEU A 300 18.38 16.59 0.55
C LEU A 300 19.62 17.21 1.21
N GLN A 301 20.24 18.21 0.57
CA GLN A 301 21.37 18.94 1.15
C GLN A 301 20.98 19.73 2.41
N GLN A 302 19.80 20.35 2.43
CA GLN A 302 19.31 21.05 3.62
C GLN A 302 19.04 20.07 4.77
N ILE A 303 18.49 18.88 4.46
CA ILE A 303 18.33 17.81 5.43
C ILE A 303 19.69 17.42 6.01
N GLU A 304 20.67 17.10 5.18
CA GLU A 304 21.99 16.67 5.67
C GLU A 304 22.67 17.71 6.57
N TYR A 305 22.52 18.99 6.22
CA TYR A 305 23.11 20.09 6.96
C TYR A 305 22.39 20.35 8.28
N CYS A 306 21.06 20.30 8.30
CA CYS A 306 20.27 20.74 9.44
C CYS A 306 19.79 19.58 10.34
N LEU A 307 19.84 18.32 9.89
CA LEU A 307 19.32 17.17 10.62
C LEU A 307 19.89 17.03 12.06
N PRO A 308 21.20 17.23 12.31
CA PRO A 308 21.72 17.23 13.68
C PRO A 308 21.03 18.22 14.61
N ASP A 309 20.87 19.46 14.14
CA ASP A 309 20.21 20.53 14.91
C ASP A 309 18.73 20.21 15.11
N TRP A 310 18.06 19.61 14.12
CA TRP A 310 16.66 19.20 14.23
C TRP A 310 16.47 18.08 15.24
N LEU A 311 17.36 17.09 15.24
CA LEU A 311 17.33 15.99 16.21
C LEU A 311 17.59 16.50 17.62
N LEU A 312 18.56 17.41 17.80
CA LEU A 312 18.84 18.02 19.10
C LEU A 312 17.63 18.82 19.62
N GLN A 313 17.01 19.63 18.78
CA GLN A 313 15.83 20.40 19.18
C GLN A 313 14.62 19.50 19.47
N ALA A 314 14.41 18.43 18.70
CA ALA A 314 13.38 17.44 18.96
C ALA A 314 13.62 16.75 20.31
N GLN A 315 14.87 16.35 20.58
CA GLN A 315 15.28 15.77 21.85
C GLN A 315 15.04 16.75 23.01
N GLU A 316 15.50 17.99 22.93
CA GLU A 316 15.30 18.99 23.98
C GLU A 316 13.81 19.23 24.28
N ALA A 317 12.98 19.26 23.24
CA ALA A 317 11.54 19.42 23.42
C ALA A 317 10.88 18.21 24.09
N ILE A 318 11.27 16.99 23.68
CA ILE A 318 10.82 15.76 24.33
C ILE A 318 11.28 15.78 25.79
N ASP A 319 12.56 16.05 26.05
CA ASP A 319 13.16 16.08 27.37
C ASP A 319 12.45 17.07 28.30
N ASN A 320 12.19 18.29 27.82
CA ASN A 320 11.45 19.31 28.56
C ASN A 320 10.02 18.86 28.88
N ARG A 321 9.36 18.17 27.93
CA ARG A 321 8.03 17.63 28.17
C ARG A 321 8.04 16.48 29.17
N CYS A 322 8.99 15.56 29.07
CA CYS A 322 9.17 14.46 30.02
C CYS A 322 9.31 14.99 31.43
N THR A 323 10.17 15.99 31.62
CA THR A 323 10.40 16.64 32.92
C THR A 323 9.12 17.29 33.44
N LYS A 324 8.38 17.98 32.56
CA LYS A 324 7.10 18.58 32.92
C LYS A 324 6.07 17.52 33.33
N LEU A 325 5.92 16.43 32.57
CA LEU A 325 4.99 15.34 32.91
C LEU A 325 5.40 14.65 34.21
N GLN A 326 6.69 14.41 34.41
CA GLN A 326 7.19 13.83 35.65
C GLN A 326 6.84 14.69 36.86
N THR A 327 6.94 16.02 36.72
CA THR A 327 6.61 16.98 37.79
C THR A 327 5.11 17.12 37.99
N ASP A 328 4.34 17.27 36.90
CA ASP A 328 2.88 17.47 36.93
C ASP A 328 2.14 16.25 37.52
N PHE A 329 2.72 15.05 37.40
CA PHE A 329 2.10 13.78 37.81
C PHE A 329 2.86 13.04 38.93
N ASP A 330 3.90 13.65 39.52
CA ASP A 330 4.73 13.06 40.58
C ASP A 330 5.22 11.64 40.25
N LEU A 331 5.75 11.46 39.03
CA LEU A 331 6.23 10.16 38.56
C LEU A 331 7.63 9.86 39.12
N ASP A 332 7.81 8.65 39.65
CA ASP A 332 9.10 8.13 40.12
C ASP A 332 10.03 7.71 38.96
N PHE A 333 9.53 7.69 37.72
CA PHE A 333 10.29 7.43 36.52
C PHE A 333 10.14 8.54 35.48
N ARG A 334 11.18 8.68 34.65
CA ARG A 334 11.14 9.53 33.46
C ARG A 334 10.60 8.71 32.28
N PRO A 335 9.55 9.17 31.59
CA PRO A 335 9.05 8.42 30.44
C PRO A 335 10.12 8.38 29.34
N VAL A 336 10.31 7.20 28.74
CA VAL A 336 11.15 6.98 27.56
C VAL A 336 10.30 7.20 26.32
N TYR A 337 10.88 7.62 25.19
CA TYR A 337 10.18 7.78 23.92
C TYR A 337 11.01 7.20 22.79
N ASP A 338 10.32 6.69 21.77
CA ASP A 338 10.93 6.28 20.52
C ASP A 338 10.78 7.43 19.52
N LEU A 339 11.90 7.87 18.95
CA LEU A 339 11.90 8.90 17.91
C LEU A 339 11.99 8.20 16.56
N THR A 340 11.04 8.49 15.68
CA THR A 340 10.99 7.99 14.31
C THR A 340 11.21 9.15 13.33
N VAL A 341 12.17 8.99 12.43
CA VAL A 341 12.42 9.97 11.35
C VAL A 341 11.97 9.36 10.03
N GLU A 342 11.06 10.05 9.34
CA GLU A 342 10.48 9.61 8.07
C GLU A 342 10.78 10.59 6.94
N PHE A 343 11.14 10.04 5.77
CA PHE A 343 11.43 10.79 4.56
C PHE A 343 10.42 10.47 3.46
N TRP A 344 9.76 11.51 2.96
CA TRP A 344 8.76 11.41 1.90
C TRP A 344 9.28 12.16 0.67
N LEU A 345 9.64 11.45 -0.38
CA LEU A 345 9.97 12.09 -1.66
C LEU A 345 8.69 12.64 -2.33
N PRO A 346 8.76 13.60 -3.25
CA PRO A 346 7.64 13.97 -4.11
C PRO A 346 7.16 12.73 -4.87
N PHE A 347 5.86 12.63 -5.15
CA PHE A 347 5.21 11.45 -5.77
C PHE A 347 5.91 10.97 -7.05
N GLU A 348 6.47 11.91 -7.82
CA GLU A 348 7.28 11.68 -9.03
C GLU A 348 8.57 10.86 -8.78
N HIS A 349 8.93 10.64 -7.52
CA HIS A 349 10.12 9.93 -7.05
C HIS A 349 9.81 8.86 -5.99
N LEU A 350 8.54 8.62 -5.67
CA LEU A 350 8.12 7.64 -4.66
C LEU A 350 7.78 6.28 -5.27
N ALA A 351 8.32 5.22 -4.68
CA ALA A 351 7.75 3.87 -4.69
C ALA A 351 7.44 3.35 -3.26
N ALA A 352 7.94 3.99 -2.21
CA ALA A 352 7.73 3.71 -0.78
C ALA A 352 8.40 4.80 0.09
N ALA A 353 8.26 4.75 1.42
CA ALA A 353 9.10 5.54 2.34
C ALA A 353 10.59 5.25 2.06
N ALA A 354 11.40 6.30 1.92
CA ALA A 354 12.78 6.13 1.46
C ALA A 354 13.70 5.51 2.54
N ASP A 355 13.39 5.73 3.83
CA ASP A 355 14.09 5.16 4.98
C ASP A 355 13.30 5.43 6.28
N THR A 356 13.44 4.55 7.28
CA THR A 356 12.83 4.71 8.62
C THR A 356 13.87 4.45 9.69
N TRP A 357 14.06 5.41 10.61
CA TRP A 357 15.05 5.32 11.68
C TRP A 357 14.34 5.26 13.02
N LYS A 358 14.55 4.19 13.80
CA LYS A 358 14.16 4.14 15.22
C LYS A 358 15.34 4.56 16.08
N VAL A 359 15.18 5.65 16.81
CA VAL A 359 16.19 6.16 17.75
C VAL A 359 15.70 5.94 19.17
N TYR A 360 16.46 5.14 19.92
CA TYR A 360 16.19 4.87 21.34
C TYR A 360 17.02 5.82 22.19
N ILE A 361 16.36 6.65 23.00
CA ILE A 361 17.02 7.51 23.98
C ILE A 361 17.05 6.76 25.33
N ALA A 362 18.14 6.07 25.63
CA ALA A 362 18.35 5.42 26.93
C ALA A 362 19.26 6.28 27.83
N VAL A 363 18.78 6.59 29.03
CA VAL A 363 19.58 7.26 30.07
C VAL A 363 20.34 6.21 30.92
N PRO A 364 21.60 6.46 31.31
CA PRO A 364 22.40 7.64 30.97
C PRO A 364 23.34 7.34 29.80
N THR A 365 23.18 8.11 28.73
CA THR A 365 24.21 8.34 27.69
C THR A 365 24.46 7.22 26.67
N ILE A 366 23.45 6.45 26.26
CA ILE A 366 23.60 5.62 25.06
C ILE A 366 22.36 5.79 24.17
N VAL A 367 22.52 6.56 23.09
CA VAL A 367 21.59 6.54 21.97
C VAL A 367 21.86 5.27 21.17
N ARG A 368 20.90 4.35 21.11
CA ARG A 368 21.00 3.15 20.26
C ARG A 368 20.20 3.37 18.99
N TYR A 369 20.87 3.19 17.85
CA TYR A 369 20.25 3.21 16.54
C TYR A 369 19.98 1.77 16.11
N THR A 370 18.72 1.43 15.87
CA THR A 370 18.37 0.13 15.28
C THR A 370 17.77 0.38 13.91
N ARG A 371 18.51 -0.04 12.87
CA ARG A 371 18.02 -0.01 11.49
C ARG A 371 16.98 -1.12 11.34
N VAL A 372 15.78 -0.78 10.91
CA VAL A 372 14.78 -1.74 10.43
C VAL A 372 14.85 -1.68 8.90
N PHE A 373 15.29 -2.76 8.26
CA PHE A 373 15.44 -2.82 6.80
C PHE A 373 14.11 -3.19 6.13
N ASP A 374 13.80 -2.54 5.00
CA ASP A 374 13.78 -3.17 3.67
C ASP A 374 13.69 -2.12 2.56
N LEU A 375 14.72 -2.03 1.69
CA LEU A 375 14.67 -1.56 0.28
C LEU A 375 16.09 -1.52 -0.35
N ASN A 376 16.20 -2.08 -1.55
CA ASN A 376 17.46 -2.22 -2.29
C ASN A 376 17.66 -1.06 -3.29
N LEU A 377 18.05 0.12 -2.78
CA LEU A 377 18.53 1.24 -3.60
C LEU A 377 20.05 1.40 -3.41
N SER A 378 20.84 0.74 -4.25
CA SER A 378 22.31 0.73 -4.17
C SER A 378 22.94 2.12 -4.35
N ALA A 379 22.29 3.03 -5.09
CA ALA A 379 22.75 4.40 -5.29
C ALA A 379 22.49 5.34 -4.10
N PHE A 380 21.44 5.06 -3.31
CA PHE A 380 21.02 5.85 -2.14
C PHE A 380 21.76 5.39 -0.87
N ASN A 381 22.02 4.08 -0.75
CA ASN A 381 22.76 3.48 0.36
C ASN A 381 24.19 4.04 0.54
N LEU A 382 24.87 4.43 -0.54
CA LEU A 382 26.24 5.00 -0.49
C LEU A 382 26.26 6.47 -0.02
N TYR A 383 25.19 7.22 -0.33
CA TYR A 383 25.07 8.62 0.06
C TYR A 383 24.77 8.74 1.56
N LEU A 384 23.81 7.95 2.05
CA LEU A 384 23.46 7.86 3.48
C LEU A 384 24.60 7.31 4.35
N THR A 385 25.55 6.54 3.81
CA THR A 385 26.72 6.10 4.59
C THR A 385 27.64 7.28 4.97
N THR A 386 27.60 8.36 4.20
CA THR A 386 28.39 9.58 4.44
C THR A 386 27.72 10.44 5.52
N THR A 387 26.40 10.61 5.47
CA THR A 387 25.57 11.23 6.51
C THR A 387 25.62 10.44 7.82
N ARG A 388 25.69 9.10 7.75
CA ARG A 388 25.90 8.19 8.89
C ARG A 388 27.20 8.46 9.63
N LYS A 389 28.30 8.78 8.93
CA LYS A 389 29.56 9.17 9.58
C LYS A 389 29.42 10.49 10.34
N ALA A 390 28.63 11.43 9.83
CA ALA A 390 28.36 12.69 10.53
C ALA A 390 27.54 12.47 11.81
N ILE A 391 26.46 11.68 11.73
CA ILE A 391 25.56 11.39 12.87
C ILE A 391 26.28 10.57 13.97
N VAL A 392 27.09 9.58 13.59
CA VAL A 392 27.86 8.79 14.57
C VAL A 392 28.96 9.62 15.25
N ASN A 393 29.57 10.57 14.55
CA ASN A 393 30.62 11.43 15.13
C ASN A 393 30.09 12.55 16.05
N LEU A 394 28.79 12.86 15.99
CA LEU A 394 28.16 13.86 16.86
C LEU A 394 27.89 13.35 18.29
N PHE A 395 27.99 12.05 18.53
CA PHE A 395 27.55 11.42 19.79
C PHE A 395 28.51 10.33 20.33
N VAL A 396 29.80 10.39 19.97
CA VAL A 396 30.90 9.71 20.68
C VAL A 396 31.60 10.69 21.61
#